data_AF-A0A8H9CA59-F1
#
_entry.id   AF-A0A8H9CA59-F1
#
_cell.length_a   1.000
_cell.length_b   1.000
_cell.length_c   1.000
_cell.angle_alpha   90.00
_cell.angle_beta   90.00
_cell.angle_gamma   90.00
#
_symmetry.space_group_name_H-M   'P 1'
#
loop_
_entity.id
_entity.type
_entity.pdbx_description
1 polymer ?
#
loop_
_entity_poly.entity_id
_entity_poly.type
_entity_poly.pdbx_seq_one_letter_code
_entity_poly.pdbx_strand_id
1 'polypeptide(L)'
;MSKPAPDLSGILAPKGGGRPDSIPQRALTPVAPPPAPAPAPVPTPVPVTKVKAEPRSKSLTLRLTETKYQALRRYSFQTEMTHQDVLELALDQLLERFEKEPSGQGSP
;
A
#
# COMPACT_ATOMS: atom_id res chain seq x y z
N MET A 1 20.50 3.89 -41.54
CA MET A 1 20.08 5.21 -41.01
C MET A 1 19.61 5.00 -39.58
N SER A 2 20.47 5.21 -38.59
CA SER A 2 20.15 5.00 -37.18
C SER A 2 19.66 6.30 -36.55
N LYS A 3 18.45 6.32 -35.99
CA LYS A 3 17.90 7.46 -35.25
C LYS A 3 18.63 7.59 -33.90
N PRO A 4 19.13 8.77 -33.51
CA PRO A 4 19.69 8.97 -32.18
C PRO A 4 18.58 8.90 -31.12
N ALA A 5 18.90 8.27 -29.99
CA ALA A 5 18.00 8.17 -28.84
C ALA A 5 17.72 9.57 -28.24
N PRO A 6 16.53 9.81 -27.66
CA PRO A 6 16.23 11.06 -26.98
C PRO A 6 17.08 11.19 -25.71
N ASP A 7 17.86 12.26 -25.64
CA ASP A 7 18.68 12.64 -24.50
C ASP A 7 17.78 13.08 -23.34
N LEU A 8 17.83 12.35 -22.22
CA LEU A 8 17.04 12.60 -21.01
C LEU A 8 17.81 13.46 -19.99
N SER A 9 18.98 13.97 -20.36
CA SER A 9 19.91 14.68 -19.47
C SER A 9 19.39 16.03 -18.97
N GLY A 10 18.26 16.53 -19.51
CA GLY A 10 17.63 17.79 -19.09
C GLY A 10 16.47 17.66 -18.09
N ILE A 11 15.98 16.44 -17.77
CA ILE A 11 14.76 16.25 -16.95
C ILE A 11 15.08 16.06 -15.46
N LEU A 12 16.32 15.67 -15.13
CA LEU A 12 16.75 15.47 -13.75
C LEU A 12 17.30 16.78 -13.20
N ALA A 13 16.43 17.59 -12.59
CA ALA A 13 16.87 18.67 -11.72
C ALA A 13 17.80 18.08 -10.63
N PRO A 14 19.00 18.65 -10.39
CA PRO A 14 19.84 18.20 -9.30
C PRO A 14 19.10 18.42 -7.99
N LYS A 15 18.86 17.30 -7.29
CA LYS A 15 18.23 17.28 -5.97
C LYS A 15 19.15 18.02 -4.99
N GLY A 16 18.85 19.29 -4.74
CA GLY A 16 19.68 20.15 -3.88
C GLY A 16 19.64 21.66 -4.15
N GLY A 17 18.71 22.16 -4.98
CA GLY A 17 18.52 23.61 -5.13
C GLY A 17 18.11 24.25 -3.79
N GLY A 18 18.96 25.15 -3.28
CA GLY A 18 18.73 25.88 -2.04
C GLY A 18 17.34 26.51 -2.00
N ARG A 19 16.65 26.35 -0.86
CA ARG A 19 15.36 26.97 -0.62
C ARG A 19 15.52 28.49 -0.77
N PRO A 20 14.77 29.18 -1.64
CA PRO A 20 14.82 30.63 -1.70
C PRO A 20 14.27 31.19 -0.37
N ASP A 21 15.13 31.86 0.40
CA ASP A 21 14.85 32.35 1.75
C ASP A 21 14.01 33.64 1.77
N SER A 22 13.47 34.06 0.61
CA SER A 22 12.73 35.31 0.51
C SER A 22 11.64 35.20 -0.54
N ILE A 23 10.51 34.61 -0.12
CA ILE A 23 9.23 34.88 -0.78
C ILE A 23 8.80 36.26 -0.27
N PRO A 24 8.64 37.29 -1.13
CA PRO A 24 8.16 38.59 -0.69
C PRO A 24 6.72 38.44 -0.17
N GLN A 25 6.54 38.54 1.14
CA GLN A 25 5.22 38.66 1.73
C GLN A 25 4.63 40.00 1.32
N ARG A 26 3.49 39.96 0.62
CA ARG A 26 2.67 41.13 0.37
C ARG A 26 2.25 41.71 1.71
N ALA A 27 2.81 42.85 2.09
CA ALA A 27 2.42 43.58 3.29
C ALA A 27 0.92 43.94 3.20
N LEU A 28 0.09 43.23 3.96
CA LEU A 28 -1.29 43.57 4.20
C LEU A 28 -1.32 44.48 5.43
N THR A 29 -1.90 45.66 5.28
CA THR A 29 -2.16 46.63 6.34
C THR A 29 -2.90 45.99 7.52
N PRO A 30 -2.66 46.40 8.78
CA PRO A 30 -3.29 45.78 9.92
C PRO A 30 -4.76 46.22 10.01
N VAL A 31 -5.66 45.37 9.52
CA VAL A 31 -7.08 45.42 9.92
C VAL A 31 -7.18 44.63 11.22
N ALA A 32 -7.71 45.27 12.27
CA ALA A 32 -7.97 44.62 13.54
C ALA A 32 -8.88 43.39 13.33
N PRO A 33 -8.53 42.21 13.86
CA PRO A 33 -9.35 41.02 13.68
C PRO A 33 -10.69 41.18 14.43
N PRO A 34 -11.80 40.68 13.88
CA PRO A 34 -13.08 40.63 14.59
C PRO A 34 -12.96 39.77 15.86
N PRO A 35 -13.83 39.98 16.88
CA PRO A 35 -13.80 39.19 18.10
C PRO A 35 -13.99 37.71 17.79
N ALA A 36 -13.16 36.87 18.41
CA ALA A 36 -13.19 35.43 18.23
C ALA A 36 -14.52 34.82 18.71
N PRO A 37 -15.13 33.89 17.95
CA PRO A 37 -16.30 33.17 18.41
C PRO A 37 -15.98 32.33 19.65
N ALA A 38 -16.97 32.20 20.55
CA ALA A 38 -16.84 31.41 21.77
C ALA A 38 -16.44 29.95 21.47
N PRO A 39 -15.62 29.31 22.33
CA PRO A 39 -15.18 27.94 22.11
C PRO A 39 -16.38 26.98 22.07
N ALA A 40 -16.43 26.16 21.03
CA ALA A 40 -17.42 25.10 20.90
C ALA A 40 -17.27 24.06 22.04
N PRO A 41 -18.37 23.44 22.49
CA PRO A 41 -18.31 22.39 23.49
C PRO A 41 -17.41 21.24 23.03
N VAL A 42 -16.53 20.80 23.92
CA VAL A 42 -15.59 19.70 23.69
C VAL A 42 -16.40 18.42 23.46
N PRO A 43 -16.15 17.64 22.39
CA PRO A 43 -16.85 16.38 22.18
C PRO A 43 -16.55 15.42 23.34
N THR A 44 -17.60 14.91 23.96
CA THR A 44 -17.54 13.87 24.99
C THR A 44 -16.86 12.63 24.39
N PRO A 45 -15.89 11.99 25.07
CA PRO A 45 -15.27 10.79 24.56
C PRO A 45 -16.33 9.70 24.40
N VAL A 46 -16.58 9.30 23.15
CA VAL A 46 -17.42 8.14 22.84
C VAL A 46 -16.74 6.89 23.40
N PRO A 47 -17.48 5.99 24.08
CA PRO A 47 -16.91 4.74 24.56
C PRO A 47 -16.38 3.96 23.36
N VAL A 48 -15.09 3.62 23.41
CA VAL A 48 -14.43 2.80 22.40
C VAL A 48 -15.06 1.42 22.50
N THR A 49 -16.05 1.14 21.65
CA THR A 49 -16.62 -0.20 21.50
C THR A 49 -15.45 -1.13 21.21
N LYS A 50 -15.24 -2.14 22.07
CA LYS A 50 -14.20 -3.16 21.88
C LYS A 50 -14.46 -3.83 20.54
N VAL A 51 -13.75 -3.38 19.51
CA VAL A 51 -13.73 -4.04 18.21
C VAL A 51 -13.19 -5.44 18.49
N LYS A 52 -14.05 -6.44 18.27
CA LYS A 52 -13.73 -7.85 18.36
C LYS A 52 -12.42 -8.05 17.60
N ALA A 53 -11.37 -8.48 18.29
CA ALA A 53 -10.03 -8.55 17.73
C ALA A 53 -10.07 -9.44 16.49
N GLU A 54 -9.96 -8.83 15.31
CA GLU A 54 -9.81 -9.53 14.05
C GLU A 54 -8.59 -10.47 14.18
N PRO A 55 -8.67 -11.72 13.69
CA PRO A 55 -7.53 -12.63 13.77
C PRO A 55 -6.32 -11.96 13.13
N ARG A 56 -5.28 -11.74 13.93
CA ARG A 56 -4.07 -11.04 13.50
C ARG A 56 -3.49 -11.73 12.27
N SER A 57 -3.46 -11.02 11.15
CA SER A 57 -2.80 -11.46 9.93
C SER A 57 -1.36 -11.88 10.22
N LYS A 58 -0.92 -12.98 9.59
CA LYS A 58 0.44 -13.49 9.72
C LYS A 58 1.20 -13.21 8.44
N SER A 59 2.43 -12.71 8.58
CA SER A 59 3.32 -12.50 7.44
C SER A 59 4.20 -13.72 7.22
N LEU A 60 4.37 -14.09 5.96
CA LEU A 60 5.21 -15.19 5.49
C LEU A 60 6.23 -14.62 4.49
N THR A 61 7.48 -15.09 4.56
CA THR A 61 8.49 -14.83 3.52
C THR A 61 8.72 -16.08 2.69
N LEU A 62 8.61 -15.96 1.37
CA LEU A 62 8.73 -17.06 0.43
C LEU A 62 10.06 -17.00 -0.34
N ARG A 63 10.61 -18.17 -0.63
CA ARG A 63 11.71 -18.33 -1.59
C ARG A 63 11.16 -18.93 -2.88
N LEU A 64 11.18 -18.14 -3.95
CA LEU A 64 10.72 -18.54 -5.27
C LEU A 64 11.90 -18.54 -6.24
N THR A 65 11.86 -19.43 -7.23
CA THR A 65 12.73 -19.28 -8.40
C THR A 65 12.22 -18.13 -9.25
N GLU A 66 13.11 -17.51 -10.03
CA GLU A 66 12.75 -16.38 -10.91
C GLU A 66 11.57 -16.75 -11.82
N THR A 67 11.58 -17.94 -12.42
CA THR A 67 10.50 -18.42 -13.28
C THR A 67 9.15 -18.47 -12.56
N LYS A 68 9.11 -18.94 -11.31
CA LYS A 68 7.87 -19.01 -10.51
C LYS A 68 7.39 -17.62 -10.13
N TYR A 69 8.30 -16.73 -9.74
CA TYR A 69 7.95 -15.35 -9.41
C TYR A 69 7.39 -14.60 -10.64
N GLN A 70 8.01 -14.76 -11.81
CA GLN A 70 7.51 -14.15 -13.04
C GLN A 70 6.13 -14.69 -13.44
N ALA A 71 5.88 -15.98 -13.26
CA ALA A 71 4.56 -16.56 -13.49
C ALA A 71 3.51 -15.98 -12.54
N LEU A 72 3.83 -15.91 -11.24
CA LEU A 72 2.95 -15.29 -10.23
C LEU A 72 2.64 -13.83 -10.56
N ARG A 73 3.67 -13.05 -10.94
CA ARG A 73 3.54 -11.64 -11.33
C ARG A 73 2.64 -11.48 -12.54
N ARG A 74 2.84 -12.28 -13.59
CA ARG A 74 2.00 -12.22 -14.81
C ARG A 74 0.54 -12.54 -14.48
N TYR A 75 0.32 -13.57 -13.67
CA TYR A 75 -1.02 -13.99 -13.28
C TYR A 75 -1.73 -12.91 -12.45
N SER A 76 -1.06 -12.36 -11.44
CA SER A 76 -1.63 -11.30 -10.59
C SER A 76 -2.01 -10.05 -11.37
N PHE A 77 -1.21 -9.66 -12.37
CA PHE A 77 -1.57 -8.57 -13.29
C PHE A 77 -2.78 -8.91 -14.17
N GLN A 78 -2.88 -10.14 -14.67
CA GLN A 78 -3.98 -10.55 -15.55
C GLN A 78 -5.32 -10.62 -14.81
N THR A 79 -5.30 -10.99 -13.53
CA THR A 79 -6.51 -11.13 -12.70
C THR A 79 -6.79 -9.90 -11.84
N GLU A 80 -5.99 -8.84 -11.97
CA GLU A 80 -6.08 -7.62 -11.14
C GLU A 80 -6.05 -7.89 -9.64
N MET A 81 -5.33 -8.94 -9.23
CA MET A 81 -5.20 -9.37 -7.83
C MET A 81 -3.83 -9.01 -7.27
N THR A 82 -3.72 -8.89 -5.95
CA THR A 82 -2.41 -8.79 -5.32
C THR A 82 -1.72 -10.17 -5.31
N HIS A 83 -0.39 -10.18 -5.13
CA HIS A 83 0.35 -11.44 -4.98
C HIS A 83 -0.15 -12.24 -3.76
N GLN A 84 -0.60 -11.54 -2.72
CA GLN A 84 -1.16 -12.15 -1.52
C GLN A 84 -2.47 -12.85 -1.85
N ASP A 85 -3.41 -12.18 -2.51
CA ASP A 85 -4.73 -12.77 -2.84
C ASP A 85 -4.57 -14.04 -3.70
N VAL A 86 -3.66 -14.02 -4.67
CA VAL A 86 -3.38 -15.18 -5.52
C VAL A 86 -2.84 -16.35 -4.70
N LEU A 87 -1.95 -16.07 -3.74
CA LEU A 87 -1.37 -17.10 -2.87
C LEU A 87 -2.38 -17.65 -1.86
N GLU A 88 -3.25 -16.79 -1.30
CA GLU A 88 -4.34 -17.19 -0.41
C GLU A 88 -5.34 -18.08 -1.15
N LEU A 89 -5.79 -17.67 -2.33
CA LEU A 89 -6.70 -18.47 -3.15
C LEU A 89 -6.11 -19.84 -3.52
N ALA A 90 -4.82 -19.88 -3.89
CA ALA A 90 -4.13 -21.13 -4.20
C ALA A 90 -3.97 -22.03 -2.96
N LEU A 91 -3.73 -21.43 -1.79
CA LEU A 91 -3.60 -22.15 -0.52
C LEU A 91 -4.94 -22.75 -0.10
N ASP A 92 -6.03 -21.98 -0.17
CA ASP A 92 -7.37 -22.45 0.18
C ASP A 92 -7.80 -23.62 -0.71
N GLN A 93 -7.58 -23.53 -2.02
CA GLN A 93 -7.87 -24.64 -2.95
C GLN A 93 -7.01 -25.88 -2.67
N LEU A 94 -5.77 -25.70 -2.24
CA LEU A 94 -4.88 -26.81 -1.91
C LEU A 94 -5.32 -27.47 -0.60
N LEU A 95 -5.64 -26.69 0.43
CA LEU A 95 -6.13 -27.19 1.71
C LEU A 95 -7.47 -27.91 1.56
N GLU A 96 -8.41 -27.38 0.78
CA GLU A 96 -9.69 -28.05 0.50
C GLU A 96 -9.47 -29.43 -0.14
N ARG A 97 -8.48 -29.56 -1.04
CA ARG A 97 -8.11 -30.87 -1.62
C ARG A 97 -7.53 -31.82 -0.59
N PHE A 98 -6.68 -31.32 0.31
CA PHE A 98 -6.10 -32.13 1.39
C PHE A 98 -7.15 -32.58 2.41
N GLU A 99 -8.14 -31.75 2.72
CA GLU A 99 -9.24 -32.12 3.61
C GLU A 99 -10.23 -33.09 2.95
N LYS A 100 -10.40 -32.97 1.63
CA LYS A 100 -11.30 -33.82 0.84
C LYS A 100 -10.70 -35.18 0.47
N GLU A 101 -9.38 -35.36 0.57
CA GLU A 101 -8.71 -36.65 0.52
C GLU A 101 -8.59 -37.20 1.96
N PRO A 102 -9.64 -37.87 2.51
CA PRO A 102 -9.48 -38.49 3.81
C PRO A 102 -8.41 -39.57 3.65
N SER A 103 -7.42 -39.52 4.53
CA SER A 103 -6.58 -40.61 5.04
C SER A 103 -7.06 -42.03 4.67
N GLY A 104 -6.92 -42.39 3.39
CA GLY A 104 -7.36 -43.66 2.81
C GLY A 104 -6.19 -44.53 2.38
N GLN A 105 -5.00 -44.24 2.88
CA GLN A 105 -3.81 -45.08 2.71
C GLN A 105 -3.20 -45.38 4.07
N GLY A 106 -3.82 -46.36 4.73
CA GLY A 106 -3.33 -47.03 5.93
C GLY A 106 -3.73 -48.50 5.89
N SER A 107 -2.98 -49.30 5.11
CA SER A 107 -2.88 -50.78 5.09
C SER A 107 -4.16 -51.61 4.84
N PRO A 108 -4.08 -52.90 4.47
CA PRO A 108 -3.03 -53.91 4.74
C PRO A 108 -1.80 -53.83 3.84
#